data_AF-A0A959C7A4-F1
#
_entry.id   AF-A0A959C7A4-F1
#
_cell.length_a   1.000
_cell.length_b   1.000
_cell.length_c   1.000
_cell.angle_alpha   90.00
_cell.angle_beta   90.00
_cell.angle_gamma   90.00
#
_symmetry.space_group_name_H-M   'P 1'
#
loop_
_entity.id
_entity.type
_entity.pdbx_description
1 polymer ?
#
loop_
_entity_poly.entity_id
_entity_poly.type
_entity_poly.pdbx_seq_one_letter_code
_entity_poly.pdbx_strand_id
1 'polypeptide(L)'
;MKSFYPANGLTGVCPVINRYFTFLTFALLLFSSPVAAVDYYWVGGSGMWSDHNTHWATASGGLVFHDQVPTSMDDVHFDENSFPSGGTVTVDETIVYCRSMDWTGATNTPEFSGSNNIYIHGSLILISDMTLSFSGQIHFLSELMLNTVTSAGQVFIGNVYFEGAGGEWTFSDDFTSDGDIRQSAGTLHTDNHTLMVDDIIAGGSSIYLGSSDVHVAVNFSVGSGTILDAGTSHLYVGSGDLSASVSHTFYNVTKLSNGQVSSCNIDQKLTF
;
A
#
# COMPACT_ATOMS: atom_id res chain seq x y z
N MET A 1 48.50 -9.29 86.59
CA MET A 1 48.66 -10.75 86.73
C MET A 1 48.43 -11.35 85.34
N LYS A 2 49.50 -11.90 84.74
CA LYS A 2 49.62 -12.80 83.57
C LYS A 2 48.86 -12.52 82.24
N SER A 3 49.68 -12.56 81.18
CA SER A 3 49.40 -12.61 79.74
C SER A 3 48.57 -13.81 79.29
N PHE A 4 47.99 -13.76 78.08
CA PHE A 4 48.39 -14.56 76.90
C PHE A 4 47.45 -14.26 75.69
N TYR A 5 48.03 -13.80 74.58
CA TYR A 5 47.49 -13.87 73.20
C TYR A 5 47.98 -15.20 72.54
N PRO A 6 47.65 -15.59 71.27
CA PRO A 6 46.86 -14.93 70.19
C PRO A 6 45.91 -15.87 69.39
N ALA A 7 45.14 -15.33 68.43
CA ALA A 7 44.99 -15.90 67.07
C ALA A 7 44.30 -14.92 66.10
N ASN A 8 44.88 -14.80 64.90
CA ASN A 8 44.43 -13.97 63.77
C ASN A 8 43.24 -14.59 63.01
N GLY A 9 42.41 -13.74 62.38
CA GLY A 9 41.43 -14.15 61.38
C GLY A 9 40.69 -12.96 60.73
N LEU A 10 41.04 -12.66 59.50
CA LEU A 10 40.52 -11.61 58.61
C LEU A 10 39.00 -11.78 58.34
N THR A 11 38.22 -10.74 58.05
CA THR A 11 37.96 -10.28 56.67
C THR A 11 36.89 -9.16 56.65
N GLY A 12 36.98 -8.25 55.67
CA GLY A 12 35.79 -7.58 55.10
C GLY A 12 35.77 -6.05 55.13
N VAL A 13 36.71 -5.38 54.46
CA VAL A 13 36.51 -3.98 54.05
C VAL A 13 35.92 -3.99 52.64
N CYS A 14 34.67 -3.55 52.48
CA CYS A 14 33.97 -3.47 51.20
C CYS A 14 34.53 -2.30 50.36
N PRO A 15 35.03 -2.52 49.13
CA PRO A 15 35.38 -1.43 48.25
C PRO A 15 34.11 -0.89 47.56
N VAL A 16 33.86 0.41 47.73
CA VAL A 16 32.84 1.15 47.01
C VAL A 16 33.20 1.16 45.52
N ILE A 17 32.52 0.32 44.73
CA ILE A 17 32.64 0.33 43.26
C ILE A 17 31.85 1.52 42.72
N ASN A 18 32.57 2.46 42.13
CA ASN A 18 32.10 3.62 41.38
C ASN A 18 31.23 3.16 40.19
N ARG A 19 29.90 3.35 40.28
CA ARG A 19 28.90 2.77 39.37
C ARG A 19 28.32 3.78 38.37
N TYR A 20 29.14 4.73 37.90
CA TYR A 20 28.71 5.81 37.00
C TYR A 20 29.58 5.97 35.75
N PHE A 21 30.05 4.87 35.14
CA PHE A 21 30.87 4.96 33.93
C PHE A 21 30.55 3.90 32.86
N THR A 22 29.28 3.51 32.74
CA THR A 22 28.81 2.67 31.61
C THR A 22 27.32 2.90 31.33
N PHE A 23 26.90 4.17 31.25
CA PHE A 23 25.55 4.56 30.80
C PHE A 23 25.58 5.74 29.81
N LEU A 24 26.75 6.02 29.21
CA LEU A 24 26.94 7.12 28.26
C LEU A 24 27.48 6.68 26.89
N THR A 25 27.19 5.43 26.50
CA THR A 25 27.46 4.94 25.13
C THR A 25 26.29 4.14 24.52
N PHE A 26 25.14 4.04 25.21
CA PHE A 26 23.92 3.39 24.71
C PHE A 26 22.77 4.38 24.48
N ALA A 27 23.07 5.67 24.29
CA ALA A 27 22.10 6.72 23.97
C ALA A 27 22.42 7.43 22.64
N LEU A 28 23.24 6.79 21.80
CA LEU A 28 23.65 7.29 20.48
C LEU A 28 23.32 6.29 19.36
N LEU A 29 22.23 5.52 19.51
CA LEU A 29 21.73 4.56 18.52
C LEU A 29 20.22 4.70 18.21
N LEU A 30 19.59 5.81 18.59
CA LEU A 30 18.15 6.04 18.33
C LEU A 30 17.84 7.36 17.60
N PHE A 31 18.81 7.90 16.87
CA PHE A 31 18.53 8.88 15.83
C PHE A 31 18.93 8.28 14.49
N SER A 32 18.27 7.18 14.08
CA SER A 32 18.09 7.01 12.64
C SER A 32 17.12 8.11 12.24
N SER A 33 17.63 9.21 11.70
CA SER A 33 16.79 10.11 10.91
C SER A 33 16.02 9.24 9.93
N PRO A 34 14.69 9.40 9.78
CA PRO A 34 13.99 8.73 8.70
C PRO A 34 14.78 9.08 7.43
N VAL A 35 15.17 8.06 6.67
CA VAL A 35 15.67 8.28 5.31
C VAL A 35 14.53 9.00 4.62
N ALA A 36 14.72 10.29 4.37
CA ALA A 36 13.77 11.06 3.59
C ALA A 36 13.75 10.42 2.21
N ALA A 37 12.55 10.12 1.72
CA ALA A 37 12.40 9.66 0.35
C ALA A 37 13.05 10.67 -0.60
N VAL A 38 13.78 10.15 -1.59
CA VAL A 38 14.33 11.00 -2.64
C VAL A 38 13.24 11.20 -3.68
N ASP A 39 13.10 12.43 -4.16
CA ASP A 39 12.13 12.75 -5.20
C ASP A 39 12.73 12.49 -6.61
N TYR A 40 11.96 11.81 -7.43
CA TYR A 40 12.24 11.50 -8.83
C TYR A 40 11.18 12.17 -9.70
N TYR A 41 11.59 13.13 -10.53
CA TYR A 41 10.67 13.88 -11.38
C TYR A 41 10.79 13.37 -12.82
N TRP A 42 9.68 12.92 -13.40
CA TRP A 42 9.64 12.59 -14.82
C TRP A 42 9.77 13.87 -15.65
N VAL A 43 10.62 13.89 -16.68
CA VAL A 43 10.77 15.03 -17.61
C VAL A 43 10.93 14.56 -19.04
N GLY A 44 10.74 15.45 -20.03
CA GLY A 44 11.09 15.17 -21.42
C GLY A 44 10.01 14.48 -22.27
N GLY A 45 8.79 14.29 -21.76
CA GLY A 45 7.69 13.69 -22.52
C GLY A 45 7.75 12.16 -22.55
N SER A 46 7.57 11.55 -23.71
CA SER A 46 7.55 10.09 -23.83
C SER A 46 8.91 9.45 -23.55
N GLY A 47 8.92 8.31 -22.86
CA GLY A 47 10.13 7.58 -22.52
C GLY A 47 9.86 6.23 -21.86
N MET A 48 10.92 5.44 -21.68
CA MET A 48 10.89 4.19 -20.93
C MET A 48 11.21 4.46 -19.46
N TRP A 49 10.56 3.73 -18.54
CA TRP A 49 10.83 3.86 -17.10
C TRP A 49 12.33 3.66 -16.80
N SER A 50 13.01 2.79 -17.54
CA SER A 50 14.44 2.50 -17.40
C SER A 50 15.39 3.63 -17.83
N ASP A 51 14.89 4.65 -18.55
CA ASP A 51 15.66 5.79 -19.09
C ASP A 51 16.02 6.83 -18.01
N HIS A 52 16.56 6.37 -16.87
CA HIS A 52 16.89 7.21 -15.72
C HIS A 52 17.81 8.38 -16.05
N ASN A 53 18.74 8.20 -16.99
CA ASN A 53 19.71 9.22 -17.36
C ASN A 53 19.15 10.35 -18.24
N THR A 54 17.87 10.27 -18.66
CA THR A 54 17.20 11.31 -19.46
C THR A 54 15.79 11.67 -18.99
N HIS A 55 15.12 10.81 -18.20
CA HIS A 55 13.74 11.03 -17.78
C HIS A 55 13.55 11.17 -16.26
N TRP A 56 14.46 10.64 -15.42
CA TRP A 56 14.34 10.77 -13.96
C TRP A 56 15.22 11.90 -13.43
N ALA A 57 14.66 13.10 -13.37
CA ALA A 57 15.33 14.29 -12.87
C ALA A 57 15.30 14.40 -11.33
N THR A 58 16.32 15.07 -10.78
CA THR A 58 16.45 15.39 -9.34
C THR A 58 15.58 16.57 -8.88
N ALA A 59 14.91 17.25 -9.81
CA ALA A 59 13.99 18.35 -9.56
C ALA A 59 13.00 18.49 -10.72
N SER A 60 11.81 19.04 -10.45
CA SER A 60 10.78 19.35 -11.46
C SER A 60 11.35 20.19 -12.61
N GLY A 61 11.15 19.73 -13.86
CA GLY A 61 11.69 20.37 -15.07
C GLY A 61 13.22 20.42 -15.16
N GLY A 62 13.92 19.68 -14.29
CA GLY A 62 15.37 19.70 -14.17
C GLY A 62 16.10 19.00 -15.32
N LEU A 63 17.40 19.32 -15.44
CA LEU A 63 18.32 18.72 -16.41
C LEU A 63 19.41 17.85 -15.75
N VAL A 64 19.31 17.66 -14.44
CA VAL A 64 20.21 16.81 -13.65
C VAL A 64 19.45 15.55 -13.29
N PHE A 65 19.96 14.42 -13.74
CA PHE A 65 19.29 13.12 -13.68
C PHE A 65 19.91 12.22 -12.60
N HIS A 66 19.09 11.33 -12.07
CA HIS A 66 19.54 10.23 -11.22
C HIS A 66 20.38 9.23 -12.03
N ASP A 67 21.22 8.45 -11.35
CA ASP A 67 22.10 7.44 -11.95
C ASP A 67 21.51 6.02 -11.94
N GLN A 68 20.28 5.89 -11.46
CA GLN A 68 19.49 4.67 -11.42
C GLN A 68 18.00 5.02 -11.45
N VAL A 69 17.16 4.03 -11.73
CA VAL A 69 15.69 4.14 -11.62
C VAL A 69 15.21 4.25 -10.17
N PRO A 70 13.98 4.76 -9.93
CA PRO A 70 13.40 4.82 -8.59
C PRO A 70 13.38 3.46 -7.87
N THR A 71 13.57 3.50 -6.55
CA THR A 71 13.46 2.34 -5.66
C THR A 71 12.19 2.41 -4.81
N SER A 72 11.95 1.38 -3.98
CA SER A 72 10.81 1.33 -3.04
C SER A 72 10.81 2.44 -1.98
N MET A 73 11.90 3.20 -1.86
CA MET A 73 12.05 4.28 -0.87
C MET A 73 11.90 5.68 -1.47
N ASP A 74 11.73 5.79 -2.80
CA ASP A 74 11.78 7.05 -3.53
C ASP A 74 10.38 7.44 -4.04
N ASP A 75 10.03 8.73 -3.97
CA ASP A 75 8.77 9.21 -4.52
C ASP A 75 8.93 9.62 -5.98
N VAL A 76 7.99 9.21 -6.82
CA VAL A 76 7.97 9.57 -8.24
C VAL A 76 6.88 10.59 -8.51
N HIS A 77 7.24 11.64 -9.25
CA HIS A 77 6.39 12.78 -9.54
C HIS A 77 6.27 12.98 -11.05
N PHE A 78 5.02 13.09 -11.50
CA PHE A 78 4.64 13.45 -12.86
C PHE A 78 3.84 14.75 -12.76
N ASP A 79 4.46 15.87 -13.16
CA ASP A 79 3.95 17.22 -12.92
C ASP A 79 3.83 18.05 -14.21
N GLU A 80 3.58 19.36 -14.06
CA GLU A 80 3.38 20.30 -15.17
C GLU A 80 4.56 20.34 -16.16
N ASN A 81 5.77 19.97 -15.72
CA ASN A 81 6.99 19.97 -16.51
C ASN A 81 7.31 18.58 -17.11
N SER A 82 6.54 17.54 -16.78
CA SER A 82 6.79 16.18 -17.24
C SER A 82 6.47 15.98 -18.73
N PHE A 83 5.39 16.59 -19.21
CA PHE A 83 4.85 16.35 -20.57
C PHE A 83 4.58 17.63 -21.36
N PRO A 84 5.61 18.36 -21.84
CA PRO A 84 5.42 19.65 -22.52
C PRO A 84 4.53 19.60 -23.77
N SER A 85 4.36 18.41 -24.38
CA SER A 85 3.53 18.18 -25.55
C SER A 85 2.70 16.89 -25.44
N GLY A 86 2.39 16.47 -24.21
CA GLY A 86 1.90 15.12 -23.92
C GLY A 86 3.02 14.08 -24.02
N GLY A 87 2.67 12.82 -23.79
CA GLY A 87 3.61 11.71 -23.92
C GLY A 87 3.18 10.45 -23.17
N THR A 88 3.95 9.39 -23.36
CA THR A 88 3.70 8.08 -22.76
C THR A 88 4.89 7.67 -21.90
N VAL A 89 4.63 7.34 -20.64
CA VAL A 89 5.56 6.65 -19.76
C VAL A 89 5.34 5.15 -19.95
N THR A 90 6.39 4.43 -20.38
CA THR A 90 6.30 2.99 -20.64
C THR A 90 7.07 2.20 -19.58
N VAL A 91 6.40 1.35 -18.82
CA VAL A 91 7.05 0.41 -17.90
C VAL A 91 7.62 -0.77 -18.70
N ASP A 92 8.92 -0.72 -18.96
CA ASP A 92 9.66 -1.68 -19.79
C ASP A 92 10.45 -2.72 -18.97
N GLU A 93 10.78 -2.41 -17.72
CA GLU A 93 11.44 -3.36 -16.81
C GLU A 93 10.48 -4.41 -16.27
N THR A 94 10.99 -5.60 -15.94
CA THR A 94 10.17 -6.72 -15.43
C THR A 94 9.42 -6.36 -14.15
N ILE A 95 10.04 -5.56 -13.28
CA ILE A 95 9.44 -5.03 -12.06
C ILE A 95 10.00 -3.62 -11.84
N VAL A 96 9.13 -2.66 -11.57
CA VAL A 96 9.51 -1.31 -11.14
C VAL A 96 8.96 -1.00 -9.74
N TYR A 97 9.64 -0.11 -9.02
CA TYR A 97 9.31 0.24 -7.65
C TYR A 97 9.17 1.75 -7.50
N CYS A 98 8.33 2.17 -6.57
CA CYS A 98 8.37 3.50 -5.99
C CYS A 98 7.83 3.44 -4.55
N ARG A 99 8.13 4.44 -3.74
CA ARG A 99 7.45 4.68 -2.47
C ARG A 99 6.04 5.19 -2.76
N SER A 100 5.91 6.41 -3.25
CA SER A 100 4.63 6.98 -3.68
C SER A 100 4.71 7.44 -5.12
N MET A 101 3.58 7.43 -5.81
CA MET A 101 3.46 7.91 -7.17
C MET A 101 2.41 9.03 -7.22
N ASP A 102 2.83 10.20 -7.66
CA ASP A 102 1.99 11.39 -7.73
C ASP A 102 1.97 11.96 -9.16
N TRP A 103 0.77 12.03 -9.75
CA TRP A 103 0.50 12.64 -11.06
C TRP A 103 -0.07 14.06 -10.97
N THR A 104 -0.12 14.64 -9.78
CA THR A 104 -0.70 15.95 -9.54
C THR A 104 0.01 17.02 -10.38
N GLY A 105 -0.79 17.76 -11.15
CA GLY A 105 -0.29 18.86 -11.97
C GLY A 105 0.22 18.43 -13.35
N ALA A 106 0.30 17.13 -13.67
CA ALA A 106 0.58 16.71 -15.03
C ALA A 106 -0.46 17.30 -16.01
N THR A 107 0.03 17.71 -17.18
CA THR A 107 -0.79 18.35 -18.22
C THR A 107 -0.64 17.63 -19.56
N ASN A 108 -1.49 17.99 -20.52
CA ASN A 108 -1.46 17.46 -21.89
C ASN A 108 -1.79 15.97 -22.01
N THR A 109 -2.72 15.47 -21.18
CA THR A 109 -3.29 14.11 -21.27
C THR A 109 -2.23 13.00 -21.43
N PRO A 110 -1.28 12.87 -20.50
CA PRO A 110 -0.23 11.85 -20.63
C PRO A 110 -0.80 10.44 -20.48
N GLU A 111 -0.04 9.45 -20.93
CA GLU A 111 -0.37 8.04 -20.83
C GLU A 111 0.63 7.32 -19.92
N PHE A 112 0.12 6.52 -18.98
CA PHE A 112 0.91 5.53 -18.26
C PHE A 112 0.61 4.14 -18.82
N SER A 113 1.64 3.47 -19.36
CA SER A 113 1.47 2.22 -20.11
C SER A 113 2.45 1.13 -19.69
N GLY A 114 2.09 -0.12 -19.95
CA GLY A 114 2.94 -1.28 -19.69
C GLY A 114 2.15 -2.54 -19.37
N SER A 115 2.88 -3.64 -19.23
CA SER A 115 2.32 -4.96 -18.87
C SER A 115 3.11 -5.68 -17.77
N ASN A 116 4.22 -5.10 -17.32
CA ASN A 116 5.05 -5.63 -16.24
C ASN A 116 4.53 -5.15 -14.89
N ASN A 117 5.08 -5.66 -13.79
CA ASN A 117 4.55 -5.36 -12.46
C ASN A 117 5.14 -4.05 -11.90
N ILE A 118 4.32 -3.30 -11.16
CA ILE A 118 4.78 -2.18 -10.35
C ILE A 118 4.47 -2.42 -8.87
N TYR A 119 5.42 -2.08 -8.02
CA TYR A 119 5.26 -2.11 -6.57
C TYR A 119 5.29 -0.68 -6.02
N ILE A 120 4.19 -0.29 -5.38
CA ILE A 120 4.01 1.02 -4.75
C ILE A 120 4.01 0.80 -3.24
N HIS A 121 5.02 1.31 -2.55
CA HIS A 121 5.21 1.10 -1.11
C HIS A 121 4.49 2.14 -0.24
N GLY A 122 3.61 2.93 -0.85
CA GLY A 122 2.98 4.09 -0.25
C GLY A 122 1.70 4.44 -1.00
N SER A 123 1.52 5.73 -1.28
CA SER A 123 0.29 6.25 -1.88
C SER A 123 0.36 6.34 -3.41
N LEU A 124 -0.80 6.27 -4.05
CA LEU A 124 -0.97 6.54 -5.48
C LEU A 124 -1.96 7.68 -5.67
N ILE A 125 -1.57 8.70 -6.42
CA ILE A 125 -2.43 9.79 -6.84
C ILE A 125 -2.42 9.88 -8.35
N LEU A 126 -3.50 9.45 -8.99
CA LEU A 126 -3.74 9.67 -10.42
C LEU A 126 -4.50 10.98 -10.64
N ILE A 127 -4.59 11.40 -11.90
CA ILE A 127 -5.40 12.54 -12.33
C ILE A 127 -6.46 12.10 -13.34
N SER A 128 -7.54 12.87 -13.46
CA SER A 128 -8.60 12.54 -14.43
C SER A 128 -8.17 12.82 -15.87
N ASP A 129 -7.27 13.78 -16.07
CA ASP A 129 -6.75 14.19 -17.39
C ASP A 129 -5.50 13.37 -17.77
N MET A 130 -5.61 12.04 -17.73
CA MET A 130 -4.58 11.10 -18.21
C MET A 130 -5.24 9.85 -18.80
N THR A 131 -4.43 9.02 -19.45
CA THR A 131 -4.83 7.67 -19.88
C THR A 131 -4.05 6.61 -19.10
N LEU A 132 -4.75 5.73 -18.38
CA LEU A 132 -4.14 4.55 -17.76
C LEU A 132 -4.24 3.33 -18.69
N SER A 133 -3.22 3.13 -19.54
CA SER A 133 -3.08 1.98 -20.44
C SER A 133 -2.15 0.90 -19.83
N PHE A 134 -2.26 0.68 -18.51
CA PHE A 134 -1.39 -0.23 -17.78
C PHE A 134 -2.12 -1.55 -17.48
N SER A 135 -1.71 -2.60 -18.18
CA SER A 135 -2.26 -3.96 -18.06
C SER A 135 -1.47 -4.85 -17.07
N GLY A 136 -0.35 -4.34 -16.56
CA GLY A 136 0.45 -5.02 -15.56
C GLY A 136 -0.24 -5.06 -14.20
N GLN A 137 0.30 -5.87 -13.29
CA GLN A 137 -0.21 -5.95 -11.93
C GLN A 137 0.33 -4.77 -11.10
N ILE A 138 -0.54 -4.19 -10.29
CA ILE A 138 -0.17 -3.13 -9.33
C ILE A 138 -0.19 -3.72 -7.93
N HIS A 139 0.98 -3.74 -7.30
CA HIS A 139 1.16 -4.21 -5.94
C HIS A 139 1.33 -3.02 -5.01
N PHE A 140 0.33 -2.75 -4.18
CA PHE A 140 0.48 -1.90 -3.02
C PHE A 140 1.13 -2.72 -1.91
N LEU A 141 2.42 -2.49 -1.64
CA LEU A 141 3.23 -3.28 -0.72
C LEU A 141 3.93 -2.39 0.32
N SER A 142 3.30 -2.18 1.47
CA SER A 142 3.82 -1.28 2.51
C SER A 142 3.73 -1.87 3.91
N GLU A 143 4.60 -1.38 4.80
CA GLU A 143 4.51 -1.59 6.25
C GLU A 143 4.05 -0.31 6.97
N LEU A 144 3.75 0.75 6.21
CA LEU A 144 3.33 2.05 6.72
C LEU A 144 1.81 2.20 6.68
N MET A 145 1.29 2.88 7.70
CA MET A 145 -0.12 3.24 7.79
C MET A 145 -0.41 4.53 7.01
N LEU A 146 -1.69 4.86 6.84
CA LEU A 146 -2.18 6.12 6.25
C LEU A 146 -1.80 6.34 4.78
N ASN A 147 -1.61 5.29 3.99
CA ASN A 147 -1.49 5.46 2.55
C ASN A 147 -2.87 5.66 1.92
N THR A 148 -2.89 6.34 0.78
CA THR A 148 -4.11 6.59 0.03
C THR A 148 -3.99 6.13 -1.42
N VAL A 149 -5.13 5.82 -2.02
CA VAL A 149 -5.24 5.58 -3.47
C VAL A 149 -6.31 6.51 -4.01
N THR A 150 -5.92 7.37 -4.95
CA THR A 150 -6.81 8.22 -5.74
C THR A 150 -6.77 7.71 -7.18
N SER A 151 -7.86 7.10 -7.63
CA SER A 151 -7.98 6.56 -8.99
C SER A 151 -8.22 7.65 -10.04
N ALA A 152 -8.81 8.77 -9.61
CA ALA A 152 -9.26 9.88 -10.44
C ALA A 152 -10.14 9.45 -11.62
N GLY A 153 -10.93 8.38 -11.43
CA GLY A 153 -11.83 7.82 -12.45
C GLY A 153 -11.15 6.92 -13.48
N GLN A 154 -9.87 6.61 -13.32
CA GLN A 154 -9.16 5.63 -14.15
C GLN A 154 -9.58 4.20 -13.79
N VAL A 155 -9.57 3.32 -14.80
CA VAL A 155 -9.86 1.89 -14.62
C VAL A 155 -8.56 1.10 -14.59
N PHE A 156 -8.35 0.34 -13.51
CA PHE A 156 -7.19 -0.53 -13.35
C PHE A 156 -7.41 -1.82 -14.14
N ILE A 157 -6.64 -2.03 -15.21
CA ILE A 157 -6.85 -3.17 -16.13
C ILE A 157 -6.35 -4.48 -15.52
N GLY A 158 -5.16 -4.46 -14.92
CA GLY A 158 -4.57 -5.63 -14.27
C GLY A 158 -5.07 -5.83 -12.84
N ASN A 159 -4.76 -6.98 -12.25
CA ASN A 159 -5.05 -7.27 -10.85
C ASN A 159 -4.33 -6.26 -9.93
N VAL A 160 -5.02 -5.91 -8.85
CA VAL A 160 -4.53 -4.99 -7.83
C VAL A 160 -4.36 -5.75 -6.52
N TYR A 161 -3.16 -5.66 -5.97
CA TYR A 161 -2.81 -6.35 -4.73
C TYR A 161 -2.62 -5.33 -3.63
N PHE A 162 -3.23 -5.58 -2.47
CA PHE A 162 -2.90 -4.87 -1.23
C PHE A 162 -2.26 -5.87 -0.29
N GLU A 163 -0.99 -5.65 -0.01
CA GLU A 163 -0.12 -6.58 0.70
C GLU A 163 0.91 -5.83 1.56
N GLY A 164 1.51 -6.51 2.52
CA GLY A 164 2.42 -5.90 3.50
C GLY A 164 1.79 -5.77 4.89
N ALA A 165 2.42 -6.42 5.86
CA ALA A 165 1.92 -6.42 7.23
C ALA A 165 2.13 -5.03 7.87
N GLY A 166 1.06 -4.45 8.40
CA GLY A 166 1.07 -3.08 8.93
C GLY A 166 0.75 -1.99 7.89
N GLY A 167 0.80 -2.34 6.59
CA GLY A 167 0.33 -1.49 5.51
C GLY A 167 -1.16 -1.19 5.62
N GLU A 168 -1.53 0.07 5.39
CA GLU A 168 -2.92 0.52 5.34
C GLU A 168 -3.13 1.41 4.12
N TRP A 169 -4.18 1.14 3.35
CA TRP A 169 -4.60 1.93 2.20
C TRP A 169 -6.06 2.33 2.33
N THR A 170 -6.32 3.61 2.11
CA THR A 170 -7.67 4.19 2.09
C THR A 170 -7.97 4.75 0.71
N PHE A 171 -9.09 4.35 0.11
CA PHE A 171 -9.56 4.96 -1.13
C PHE A 171 -10.00 6.40 -0.88
N SER A 172 -9.51 7.32 -1.71
CA SER A 172 -9.87 8.74 -1.65
C SER A 172 -10.99 9.13 -2.63
N ASP A 173 -11.35 8.20 -3.52
CA ASP A 173 -12.43 8.30 -4.49
C ASP A 173 -12.96 6.91 -4.84
N ASP A 174 -13.96 6.86 -5.74
CA ASP A 174 -14.47 5.60 -6.27
C ASP A 174 -13.35 4.83 -6.99
N PHE A 175 -13.30 3.52 -6.78
CA PHE A 175 -12.25 2.65 -7.32
C PHE A 175 -12.85 1.62 -8.28
N THR A 176 -12.31 1.54 -9.50
CA THR A 176 -12.73 0.56 -10.51
C THR A 176 -11.54 -0.21 -11.07
N SER A 177 -11.68 -1.53 -11.16
CA SER A 177 -10.74 -2.41 -11.85
C SER A 177 -11.48 -3.43 -12.71
N ASP A 178 -10.91 -3.75 -13.88
CA ASP A 178 -11.34 -4.89 -14.69
C ASP A 178 -10.76 -6.23 -14.16
N GLY A 179 -9.81 -6.16 -13.23
CA GLY A 179 -9.19 -7.31 -12.59
C GLY A 179 -9.66 -7.50 -11.14
N ASP A 180 -8.93 -8.39 -10.45
CA ASP A 180 -9.20 -8.73 -9.07
C ASP A 180 -8.60 -7.71 -8.09
N ILE A 181 -9.24 -7.55 -6.93
CA ILE A 181 -8.51 -7.15 -5.71
C ILE A 181 -8.09 -8.40 -4.94
N ARG A 182 -6.78 -8.49 -4.65
CA ARG A 182 -6.20 -9.59 -3.88
C ARG A 182 -5.50 -9.08 -2.63
N GLN A 183 -5.78 -9.72 -1.50
CA GLN A 183 -5.12 -9.40 -0.23
C GLN A 183 -4.57 -10.66 0.45
N SER A 184 -3.30 -10.60 0.84
CA SER A 184 -2.62 -11.62 1.65
C SER A 184 -2.18 -11.09 3.02
N ALA A 185 -2.18 -9.76 3.18
CA ALA A 185 -1.82 -9.02 4.38
C ALA A 185 -2.35 -7.57 4.26
N GLY A 186 -2.03 -6.75 5.25
CA GLY A 186 -2.37 -5.32 5.24
C GLY A 186 -3.84 -5.03 5.50
N THR A 187 -4.18 -3.74 5.40
CA THR A 187 -5.51 -3.22 5.66
C THR A 187 -6.00 -2.38 4.49
N LEU A 188 -7.22 -2.65 4.01
CA LEU A 188 -7.90 -1.86 2.99
C LEU A 188 -9.16 -1.21 3.55
N HIS A 189 -9.29 0.09 3.33
CA HIS A 189 -10.49 0.88 3.62
C HIS A 189 -11.08 1.41 2.32
N THR A 190 -12.35 1.10 2.05
CA THR A 190 -13.08 1.69 0.92
C THR A 190 -13.58 3.11 1.22
N ASP A 191 -13.59 3.49 2.49
CA ASP A 191 -14.01 4.82 3.01
C ASP A 191 -15.29 5.38 2.39
N ASN A 192 -16.31 4.54 2.26
CA ASN A 192 -17.63 4.90 1.72
C ASN A 192 -17.66 5.21 0.22
N HIS A 193 -16.56 4.99 -0.49
CA HIS A 193 -16.49 5.08 -1.94
C HIS A 193 -16.97 3.80 -2.62
N THR A 194 -17.49 3.95 -3.83
CA THR A 194 -17.94 2.81 -4.64
C THR A 194 -16.72 1.98 -5.05
N LEU A 195 -16.83 0.66 -4.94
CA LEU A 195 -15.82 -0.29 -5.39
C LEU A 195 -16.39 -1.19 -6.46
N MET A 196 -15.80 -1.20 -7.66
CA MET A 196 -16.19 -2.11 -8.77
C MET A 196 -15.00 -2.92 -9.24
N VAL A 197 -15.05 -4.24 -9.12
CA VAL A 197 -13.94 -5.16 -9.47
C VAL A 197 -14.46 -6.50 -10.02
N ASP A 198 -13.58 -7.33 -10.58
CA ASP A 198 -13.96 -8.67 -11.04
C ASP A 198 -14.21 -9.60 -9.84
N ASP A 199 -13.16 -9.85 -9.06
CA ASP A 199 -13.19 -10.62 -7.82
C ASP A 199 -12.59 -9.83 -6.63
N ILE A 200 -13.06 -10.14 -5.42
CA ILE A 200 -12.34 -9.82 -4.18
C ILE A 200 -11.89 -11.14 -3.53
N ILE A 201 -10.58 -11.30 -3.35
CA ILE A 201 -9.99 -12.49 -2.74
C ILE A 201 -9.06 -12.05 -1.61
N ALA A 202 -9.44 -12.33 -0.35
CA ALA A 202 -8.64 -11.91 0.81
C ALA A 202 -8.44 -13.03 1.84
N GLY A 203 -7.20 -13.19 2.32
CA GLY A 203 -6.84 -14.13 3.36
C GLY A 203 -5.70 -13.61 4.23
N GLY A 204 -5.93 -13.48 5.55
CA GLY A 204 -4.89 -13.00 6.48
C GLY A 204 -4.68 -11.48 6.47
N SER A 205 -5.65 -10.72 5.95
CA SER A 205 -5.67 -9.26 5.85
C SER A 205 -6.80 -8.65 6.68
N SER A 206 -6.97 -7.32 6.60
CA SER A 206 -8.16 -6.61 7.08
C SER A 206 -8.82 -5.83 5.96
N ILE A 207 -10.16 -5.84 5.91
CA ILE A 207 -10.94 -5.07 4.94
C ILE A 207 -12.14 -4.39 5.63
N TYR A 208 -12.27 -3.09 5.41
CA TYR A 208 -13.29 -2.23 5.99
C TYR A 208 -14.09 -1.57 4.88
N LEU A 209 -15.37 -1.89 4.79
CA LEU A 209 -16.24 -1.48 3.66
C LEU A 209 -17.05 -0.21 3.93
N GLY A 210 -17.04 0.32 5.15
CA GLY A 210 -17.77 1.54 5.51
C GLY A 210 -19.26 1.47 5.10
N SER A 211 -19.75 2.50 4.41
CA SER A 211 -21.06 2.53 3.76
C SER A 211 -20.99 2.40 2.23
N SER A 212 -19.94 1.77 1.70
CA SER A 212 -19.71 1.64 0.26
C SER A 212 -20.75 0.78 -0.46
N ASP A 213 -21.00 1.09 -1.72
CA ASP A 213 -21.54 0.15 -2.69
C ASP A 213 -20.38 -0.67 -3.28
N VAL A 214 -20.40 -1.98 -3.06
CA VAL A 214 -19.32 -2.90 -3.49
C VAL A 214 -19.87 -3.82 -4.55
N HIS A 215 -19.37 -3.71 -5.77
CA HIS A 215 -19.75 -4.55 -6.91
C HIS A 215 -18.59 -5.49 -7.25
N VAL A 216 -18.83 -6.78 -7.10
CA VAL A 216 -17.95 -7.83 -7.65
C VAL A 216 -18.66 -8.48 -8.84
N ALA A 217 -17.98 -8.57 -9.97
CA ALA A 217 -18.54 -9.16 -11.17
C ALA A 217 -18.70 -10.68 -11.05
N VAL A 218 -17.80 -11.35 -10.32
CA VAL A 218 -17.81 -12.80 -10.13
C VAL A 218 -17.96 -13.15 -8.65
N ASN A 219 -16.88 -13.18 -7.86
CA ASN A 219 -16.89 -13.67 -6.48
C ASN A 219 -16.45 -12.63 -5.45
N PHE A 220 -16.97 -12.78 -4.24
CA PHE A 220 -16.41 -12.18 -3.03
C PHE A 220 -15.99 -13.32 -2.11
N SER A 221 -14.68 -13.51 -1.94
CA SER A 221 -14.09 -14.63 -1.20
C SER A 221 -13.16 -14.16 -0.10
N VAL A 222 -13.57 -14.33 1.16
CA VAL A 222 -12.79 -13.93 2.34
C VAL A 222 -12.54 -15.13 3.27
N GLY A 223 -11.27 -15.49 3.44
CA GLY A 223 -10.86 -16.58 4.33
C GLY A 223 -11.08 -16.25 5.81
N SER A 224 -11.22 -17.27 6.66
CA SER A 224 -11.50 -17.10 8.10
C SER A 224 -10.42 -16.36 8.91
N GLY A 225 -9.21 -16.21 8.35
CA GLY A 225 -8.13 -15.41 8.94
C GLY A 225 -8.19 -13.92 8.61
N THR A 226 -9.14 -13.49 7.78
CA THR A 226 -9.35 -12.08 7.41
C THR A 226 -10.21 -11.39 8.46
N ILE A 227 -9.88 -10.15 8.80
CA ILE A 227 -10.79 -9.27 9.55
C ILE A 227 -11.67 -8.55 8.53
N LEU A 228 -12.98 -8.79 8.56
CA LEU A 228 -13.95 -8.06 7.75
C LEU A 228 -14.83 -7.21 8.67
N ASP A 229 -14.84 -5.91 8.41
CA ASP A 229 -15.89 -5.01 8.87
C ASP A 229 -16.68 -4.51 7.66
N ALA A 230 -17.91 -5.01 7.49
CA ALA A 230 -18.76 -4.61 6.39
C ALA A 230 -19.43 -3.24 6.60
N GLY A 231 -19.36 -2.65 7.80
CA GLY A 231 -20.06 -1.42 8.15
C GLY A 231 -21.55 -1.49 7.79
N THR A 232 -22.03 -0.49 7.05
CA THR A 232 -23.38 -0.46 6.47
C THR A 232 -23.37 -0.60 4.94
N SER A 233 -22.36 -1.27 4.40
CA SER A 233 -22.16 -1.42 2.95
C SER A 233 -23.26 -2.22 2.26
N HIS A 234 -23.34 -2.08 0.94
CA HIS A 234 -24.14 -2.93 0.07
C HIS A 234 -23.24 -3.71 -0.88
N LEU A 235 -23.15 -5.02 -0.66
CA LEU A 235 -22.42 -5.92 -1.55
C LEU A 235 -23.34 -6.45 -2.67
N TYR A 236 -22.94 -6.22 -3.91
CA TYR A 236 -23.53 -6.77 -5.12
C TYR A 236 -22.59 -7.85 -5.68
N VAL A 237 -23.06 -9.10 -5.74
CA VAL A 237 -22.27 -10.21 -6.26
C VAL A 237 -22.89 -10.70 -7.56
N GLY A 238 -22.13 -10.57 -8.63
CA GLY A 238 -22.50 -10.92 -9.99
C GLY A 238 -22.69 -12.41 -10.23
N SER A 239 -21.86 -12.97 -11.10
CA SER A 239 -22.01 -14.33 -11.66
C SER A 239 -21.62 -15.46 -10.70
N GLY A 240 -20.72 -15.19 -9.76
CA GLY A 240 -20.13 -16.18 -8.85
C GLY A 240 -20.70 -16.13 -7.44
N ASP A 241 -19.90 -16.53 -6.47
CA ASP A 241 -20.34 -16.81 -5.10
C ASP A 241 -19.88 -15.73 -4.10
N LEU A 242 -20.66 -15.57 -3.03
CA LEU A 242 -20.19 -14.98 -1.77
C LEU A 242 -19.74 -16.11 -0.85
N SER A 243 -18.43 -16.18 -0.58
CA SER A 243 -17.82 -17.20 0.27
C SER A 243 -17.03 -16.53 1.40
N ALA A 244 -17.42 -16.79 2.64
CA ALA A 244 -16.76 -16.19 3.80
C ALA A 244 -16.55 -17.19 4.96
N SER A 245 -16.58 -16.68 6.19
CA SER A 245 -16.49 -17.44 7.44
C SER A 245 -17.66 -17.05 8.34
N VAL A 246 -18.08 -17.95 9.23
CA VAL A 246 -19.22 -17.73 10.15
C VAL A 246 -18.98 -16.56 11.13
N SER A 247 -17.74 -16.07 11.23
CA SER A 247 -17.37 -14.84 11.94
C SER A 247 -17.69 -13.56 11.16
N HIS A 248 -17.87 -13.65 9.84
CA HIS A 248 -18.10 -12.52 8.95
C HIS A 248 -19.59 -12.20 8.86
N THR A 249 -19.90 -10.91 8.98
CA THR A 249 -21.27 -10.39 8.86
C THR A 249 -21.27 -9.29 7.81
N PHE A 250 -22.11 -9.45 6.79
CA PHE A 250 -22.37 -8.44 5.77
C PHE A 250 -23.65 -7.68 6.13
N TYR A 251 -23.76 -6.42 5.73
CA TYR A 251 -24.94 -5.61 6.03
C TYR A 251 -26.07 -5.87 5.02
N ASN A 252 -25.91 -5.41 3.77
CA ASN A 252 -26.79 -5.74 2.66
C ASN A 252 -26.05 -6.56 1.60
N VAL A 253 -26.71 -7.59 1.08
CA VAL A 253 -26.20 -8.40 -0.04
C VAL A 253 -27.28 -8.52 -1.12
N THR A 254 -26.90 -8.25 -2.38
CA THR A 254 -27.69 -8.56 -3.57
C THR A 254 -26.93 -9.52 -4.45
N LYS A 255 -27.51 -10.70 -4.71
CA LYS A 255 -27.10 -11.58 -5.79
C LYS A 255 -27.71 -11.06 -7.09
N LEU A 256 -26.89 -10.83 -8.10
CA LEU A 256 -27.34 -10.39 -9.44
C LEU A 256 -27.58 -11.58 -10.38
N SER A 257 -27.20 -12.78 -9.96
CA SER A 257 -27.36 -14.00 -10.74
C SER A 257 -27.35 -15.26 -9.84
N ASN A 258 -27.38 -16.44 -10.46
CA ASN A 258 -27.36 -17.74 -9.81
C ASN A 258 -25.97 -18.06 -9.20
N GLY A 259 -25.69 -17.51 -8.03
CA GLY A 259 -24.55 -17.89 -7.19
C GLY A 259 -24.97 -18.15 -5.76
N GLN A 260 -24.11 -18.81 -4.99
CA GLN A 260 -24.35 -19.14 -3.59
C GLN A 260 -23.90 -18.02 -2.66
N VAL A 261 -24.53 -17.96 -1.51
CA VAL A 261 -24.02 -17.25 -0.34
C VAL A 261 -23.72 -18.31 0.71
N SER A 262 -22.45 -18.43 1.09
CA SER A 262 -21.99 -19.54 1.93
C SER A 262 -21.14 -19.06 3.11
N SER A 263 -21.34 -19.74 4.23
CA SER A 263 -20.51 -19.61 5.43
C SER A 263 -20.40 -18.17 5.95
N CYS A 264 -21.45 -17.35 5.86
CA CYS A 264 -21.44 -15.97 6.34
C CYS A 264 -22.77 -15.58 6.98
N ASN A 265 -22.81 -14.47 7.69
CA ASN A 265 -24.04 -13.86 8.19
C ASN A 265 -24.42 -12.64 7.35
N ILE A 266 -25.71 -12.33 7.30
CA ILE A 266 -26.25 -11.11 6.70
C ILE A 266 -27.17 -10.45 7.72
N ASP A 267 -26.86 -9.22 8.10
CA ASP A 267 -27.54 -8.50 9.18
C ASP A 267 -28.89 -7.93 8.75
N GLN A 268 -28.94 -7.20 7.62
CA GLN A 268 -30.15 -6.51 7.20
C GLN A 268 -30.93 -7.26 6.12
N LYS A 269 -30.33 -7.41 4.93
CA LYS A 269 -31.08 -7.88 3.77
C LYS A 269 -30.25 -8.70 2.81
N LEU A 270 -30.77 -9.87 2.46
CA LEU A 270 -30.34 -10.66 1.31
C LEU A 270 -31.39 -10.55 0.20
N THR A 271 -30.96 -10.14 -0.99
CA THR A 271 -31.79 -10.07 -2.20
C THR A 271 -31.22 -11.00 -3.28
N PHE A 272 -32.11 -11.65 -4.03
CA PHE A 272 -31.79 -12.47 -5.21
C PHE A 272 -32.53 -11.93 -6.43
#